data_AF-A0A0C3QZG9-F1
#
_entry.id   AF-A0A0C3QZG9-F1
#
_cell.length_a   1.000
_cell.length_b   1.000
_cell.length_c   1.000
_cell.angle_alpha   90.00
_cell.angle_beta   90.00
_cell.angle_gamma   90.00
#
_symmetry.space_group_name_H-M   'P 1'
#
loop_
_entity.id
_entity.type
_entity.pdbx_description
1 polymer ?
#
loop_
_entity_poly.entity_id
_entity_poly.type
_entity_poly.pdbx_seq_one_letter_code
_entity_poly.pdbx_strand_id
1 'polypeptide(L)'
;MASNSLPFRVYLGSHNDNHSLVVYSSKGINWQSRHNVHPDLEELLQTITSKDIIDLSLGCDGRYWIKFSRGTAVQRRLTQEAWNEVHPQLQRRLKNVSKVSLGVGKEIWVFSGDNKPPRHFLKIRPPVANILLPQGVGYPAAKDIEFVELGHSPDNFVIKVGGKVVLGRHKGIQSLTGKDKTQNERIAAAALSPLDDSCYFIMFDDGSHASSLPKALEEMVTPHLPDSEPPSPREDEENFIPFPLWLLSRVSGGSSFRIPPVGGSSTQLRLLHQHDSERKRVEDLFLDSWVCQEKPCPPIHHIYEIEMPGSLVVTYCAYRLNILCTNGDTDGAEQLLFHGTLRLCSVGNGGQSSSPCKNRACRLCCILRNSFKADQAGTVTGRSVPRFGKGIYTSRFSSKADKYNGESLSQDKAMLVARVVLGRSCTLTSRKEPKPLLEAPAGYNSVLGKVGASEEYDVHAVYKDEAILPAYLIIYQHS
;
A
#
# COMPACT_ATOMS: atom_id res chain seq x y z
N MET A 1 -0.19 39.42 -25.07
CA MET A 1 0.08 39.12 -23.64
C MET A 1 0.20 37.61 -23.54
N ALA A 2 1.39 37.11 -23.24
CA ALA A 2 1.67 35.68 -23.26
C ALA A 2 0.74 34.96 -22.27
N SER A 3 -0.02 34.00 -22.78
CA SER A 3 -0.78 33.06 -21.96
C SER A 3 0.24 32.26 -21.15
N ASN A 4 0.36 32.55 -19.85
CA ASN A 4 1.12 31.74 -18.91
C ASN A 4 0.43 30.38 -18.76
N SER A 5 0.64 29.49 -19.73
CA SER A 5 0.26 28.10 -19.59
C SER A 5 1.11 27.49 -18.49
N LEU A 6 0.46 26.97 -17.45
CA LEU A 6 1.11 26.20 -16.39
C LEU A 6 2.08 25.17 -16.97
N PRO A 7 3.28 24.98 -16.39
CA PRO A 7 4.26 24.03 -16.91
C PRO A 7 3.72 22.59 -16.90
N PHE A 8 2.88 22.26 -15.92
CA PHE A 8 2.11 21.02 -15.84
C PHE A 8 0.93 21.16 -14.86
N ARG A 9 0.01 20.21 -14.84
CA ARG A 9 -1.04 20.11 -13.81
C ARG A 9 -1.00 18.74 -13.15
N VAL A 10 -1.36 18.73 -11.87
CA VAL A 10 -1.49 17.55 -11.03
C VAL A 10 -2.93 17.44 -10.56
N TYR A 11 -3.47 16.23 -10.58
CA TYR A 11 -4.79 15.91 -10.03
C TYR A 11 -4.63 14.76 -9.06
N LEU A 12 -5.19 14.93 -7.87
CA LEU A 12 -5.21 13.92 -6.82
C LEU A 12 -6.65 13.48 -6.59
N GLY A 13 -6.83 12.17 -6.49
CA GLY A 13 -8.09 11.57 -6.09
C GLY A 13 -7.84 10.30 -5.31
N SER A 14 -8.86 9.46 -5.26
CA SER A 14 -8.68 8.07 -4.88
C SER A 14 -9.59 7.13 -5.64
N HIS A 15 -9.17 5.88 -5.68
CA HIS A 15 -9.89 4.73 -6.19
C HIS A 15 -9.43 3.56 -5.33
N ASN A 16 -10.25 2.54 -5.06
CA ASN A 16 -9.88 1.38 -4.22
C ASN A 16 -9.01 1.72 -3.02
N ASP A 17 -9.30 2.86 -2.38
CA ASP A 17 -8.54 3.39 -1.26
C ASP A 17 -7.05 3.48 -1.50
N ASN A 18 -6.61 3.97 -2.66
CA ASN A 18 -5.29 4.55 -2.84
C ASN A 18 -5.40 5.88 -3.53
N HIS A 19 -4.36 6.69 -3.36
CA HIS A 19 -4.21 7.92 -4.13
C HIS A 19 -4.19 7.60 -5.62
N SER A 20 -5.12 8.22 -6.33
CA SER A 20 -5.11 8.32 -7.79
C SER A 20 -4.37 9.59 -8.16
N LEU A 21 -3.48 9.52 -9.14
CA LEU A 21 -2.71 10.66 -9.61
C LEU A 21 -2.79 10.72 -11.13
N VAL A 22 -3.07 11.91 -11.65
CA VAL A 22 -2.85 12.23 -13.07
C VAL A 22 -1.97 13.47 -13.13
N VAL A 23 -0.84 13.36 -13.83
CA VAL A 23 0.01 14.50 -14.15
C VAL A 23 -0.07 14.72 -15.65
N TYR A 24 -0.36 15.93 -16.12
CA TYR A 24 -0.21 16.22 -17.53
C TYR A 24 0.51 17.53 -17.78
N SER A 25 1.36 17.52 -18.80
CA SER A 25 2.28 18.60 -19.14
C SER A 25 2.44 18.69 -20.66
N SER A 26 3.29 19.61 -21.11
CA SER A 26 3.76 19.64 -22.50
C SER A 26 4.48 18.34 -22.91
N LYS A 27 5.05 17.59 -21.95
CA LYS A 27 5.72 16.30 -22.19
C LYS A 27 4.74 15.13 -22.37
N GLY A 28 3.44 15.32 -22.13
CA GLY A 28 2.41 14.29 -22.25
C GLY A 28 1.56 14.14 -20.99
N ILE A 29 0.70 13.12 -20.99
CA ILE A 29 -0.11 12.73 -19.83
C ILE A 29 0.56 11.53 -19.18
N ASN A 30 0.99 11.68 -17.93
CA ASN A 30 1.50 10.60 -17.12
C ASN A 30 0.41 10.13 -16.15
N TRP A 31 -0.01 8.89 -16.36
CA TRP A 31 -1.00 8.17 -15.56
C TRP A 31 -0.64 6.67 -15.46
N GLN A 32 0.45 6.22 -16.11
CA GLN A 32 0.69 4.82 -16.45
C GLN A 32 0.81 3.92 -15.20
N SER A 33 0.05 2.81 -15.21
CA SER A 33 0.05 1.52 -14.47
C SER A 33 0.49 1.40 -12.99
N ARG A 34 1.24 2.36 -12.43
CA ARG A 34 1.69 2.39 -11.02
C ARG A 34 0.74 3.14 -10.10
N HIS A 35 -0.32 3.75 -10.63
CA HIS A 35 -1.28 4.54 -9.84
C HIS A 35 -2.73 4.23 -10.17
N ASN A 36 -3.53 4.32 -9.11
CA ASN A 36 -4.84 3.75 -9.00
C ASN A 36 -5.90 4.67 -9.63
N VAL A 37 -5.80 4.99 -10.92
CA VAL A 37 -6.88 5.69 -11.63
C VAL A 37 -7.99 4.71 -12.03
N HIS A 38 -9.21 5.19 -12.22
CA HIS A 38 -10.33 4.33 -12.63
C HIS A 38 -10.06 3.72 -14.03
N PRO A 39 -10.32 2.41 -14.27
CA PRO A 39 -10.01 1.75 -15.54
C PRO A 39 -10.59 2.47 -16.78
N ASP A 40 -11.84 2.92 -16.72
CA ASP A 40 -12.45 3.67 -17.82
C ASP A 40 -11.75 5.01 -18.12
N LEU A 41 -11.19 5.66 -17.10
CA LEU A 41 -10.40 6.87 -17.28
C LEU A 41 -9.04 6.51 -17.89
N GLU A 42 -8.43 5.42 -17.43
CA GLU A 42 -7.19 4.89 -17.97
C GLU A 42 -7.28 4.64 -19.48
N GLU A 43 -8.30 3.89 -19.91
CA GLU A 43 -8.58 3.61 -21.32
C GLU A 43 -8.79 4.92 -22.11
N LEU A 44 -9.53 5.88 -21.54
CA LEU A 44 -9.72 7.17 -22.19
C LEU A 44 -8.41 7.95 -22.35
N LEU A 45 -7.59 8.03 -21.31
CA LEU A 45 -6.32 8.75 -21.30
C LEU A 45 -5.29 8.16 -22.27
N GLN A 46 -5.43 6.88 -22.66
CA GLN A 46 -4.65 6.26 -23.74
C GLN A 46 -5.02 6.81 -25.13
N THR A 47 -6.24 7.33 -25.28
CA THR A 47 -6.79 7.75 -26.59
C THR A 47 -6.74 9.26 -26.85
N ILE A 48 -6.31 10.06 -25.87
CA ILE A 48 -6.26 11.53 -25.96
C ILE A 48 -4.88 12.05 -25.58
N THR A 49 -4.57 13.28 -25.97
CA THR A 49 -3.30 13.95 -25.65
C THR A 49 -3.47 15.01 -24.57
N SER A 50 -2.37 15.50 -23.98
CA SER A 50 -2.44 16.55 -22.96
C SER A 50 -3.05 17.87 -23.46
N LYS A 51 -3.01 18.11 -24.78
CA LYS A 51 -3.64 19.27 -25.42
C LYS A 51 -5.16 19.13 -25.54
N ASP A 52 -5.66 17.90 -25.51
CA ASP A 52 -7.09 17.63 -25.63
C ASP A 52 -7.81 17.85 -24.30
N ILE A 53 -7.12 17.74 -23.17
CA ILE A 53 -7.72 17.91 -21.84
C ILE A 53 -8.05 19.39 -21.61
N ILE A 54 -9.33 19.67 -21.37
CA ILE A 54 -9.85 21.01 -21.06
C ILE A 54 -10.02 21.17 -19.54
N ASP A 55 -10.54 20.14 -18.87
CA ASP A 55 -10.78 20.12 -17.42
C ASP A 55 -10.78 18.66 -16.93
N LEU A 56 -10.24 18.41 -15.74
CA LEU A 56 -10.18 17.10 -15.12
C LEU A 56 -10.41 17.29 -13.61
N SER A 57 -11.07 16.34 -12.96
CA SER A 57 -11.16 16.27 -11.51
C SER A 57 -11.22 14.81 -11.10
N LEU A 58 -10.48 14.47 -10.05
CA LEU A 58 -10.49 13.15 -9.44
C LEU A 58 -11.11 13.29 -8.04
N GLY A 59 -12.15 12.49 -7.77
CA GLY A 59 -12.80 12.40 -6.47
C GLY A 59 -12.34 11.16 -5.71
N CYS A 60 -13.09 10.78 -4.68
CA CYS A 60 -12.88 9.50 -4.02
C CYS A 60 -13.56 8.32 -4.75
N ASP A 61 -13.07 7.12 -4.48
CA ASP A 61 -13.64 5.84 -4.93
C ASP A 61 -13.76 5.70 -6.46
N GLY A 62 -12.76 6.21 -7.18
CA GLY A 62 -12.63 6.12 -8.63
C GLY A 62 -13.47 7.14 -9.38
N ARG A 63 -14.22 7.99 -8.68
CA ARG A 63 -15.03 9.02 -9.31
C ARG A 63 -14.12 10.00 -10.04
N TYR A 64 -14.41 10.25 -11.31
CA TYR A 64 -13.68 11.22 -12.11
C TYR A 64 -14.63 12.02 -12.99
N TRP A 65 -14.23 13.24 -13.27
CA TRP A 65 -14.80 14.11 -14.28
C TRP A 65 -13.72 14.47 -15.29
N ILE A 66 -14.03 14.39 -16.57
CA ILE A 66 -13.14 14.87 -17.61
C ILE A 66 -13.91 15.56 -18.73
N LYS A 67 -13.41 16.72 -19.14
CA LYS A 67 -13.84 17.47 -20.31
C LYS A 67 -12.65 17.59 -21.25
N PHE A 68 -12.84 17.18 -22.50
CA PHE A 68 -11.76 17.14 -23.48
C PHE A 68 -12.28 17.43 -24.89
N SER A 69 -11.40 17.94 -25.76
CA SER A 69 -11.68 18.09 -27.19
C SER A 69 -11.34 16.83 -27.94
N ARG A 70 -12.14 16.49 -28.95
CA ARG A 70 -11.83 15.46 -29.93
C ARG A 70 -12.16 16.01 -31.32
N GLY A 71 -11.13 16.52 -31.99
CA GLY A 71 -11.30 17.36 -33.17
C GLY A 71 -12.01 18.67 -32.81
N THR A 72 -13.11 19.00 -33.50
CA THR A 72 -13.91 20.20 -33.23
C THR A 72 -14.98 20.01 -32.15
N ALA A 73 -15.20 18.76 -31.70
CA ALA A 73 -16.23 18.43 -30.73
C ALA A 73 -15.68 18.43 -29.30
N VAL A 74 -16.46 18.93 -28.34
CA VAL A 74 -16.13 18.87 -26.90
C VAL A 74 -16.91 17.74 -26.24
N GLN A 75 -16.19 16.75 -25.71
CA GLN A 75 -16.74 15.63 -24.96
C GLN A 75 -16.61 15.86 -23.45
N ARG A 76 -17.49 15.19 -22.71
CA ARG A 76 -17.60 15.26 -21.25
C ARG A 76 -17.91 13.86 -20.74
N ARG A 77 -17.17 13.38 -19.75
CA ARG A 77 -17.46 12.13 -19.05
C ARG A 77 -17.42 12.34 -17.55
N LEU A 78 -18.35 11.69 -16.87
CA LEU A 78 -18.47 11.59 -15.43
C LEU A 78 -18.73 10.10 -15.14
N THR A 79 -18.15 9.54 -14.07
CA THR A 79 -18.44 8.14 -13.69
C THR A 79 -19.92 7.92 -13.45
N GLN A 80 -20.41 6.70 -13.66
CA GLN A 80 -21.83 6.39 -13.53
C GLN A 80 -22.33 6.61 -12.10
N GLU A 81 -21.50 6.33 -11.10
CA GLU A 81 -21.79 6.54 -9.68
C GLU A 81 -22.02 8.03 -9.40
N ALA A 82 -21.06 8.87 -9.80
CA ALA A 82 -21.18 10.32 -9.66
C ALA A 82 -22.34 10.85 -10.51
N TRP A 83 -22.58 10.28 -11.69
CA TRP A 83 -23.70 10.63 -12.56
C TRP A 83 -25.04 10.43 -11.88
N ASN A 84 -25.24 9.29 -11.20
CA ASN A 84 -26.46 8.97 -10.49
C ASN A 84 -26.75 9.93 -9.32
N GLU A 85 -25.71 10.56 -8.78
CA GLU A 85 -25.82 11.57 -7.71
C GLU A 85 -26.13 12.97 -8.22
N VAL A 86 -25.89 13.25 -9.51
CA VAL A 86 -26.26 14.51 -10.14
C VAL A 86 -27.77 14.56 -10.40
N HIS A 87 -28.41 15.67 -10.02
CA HIS A 87 -29.84 15.88 -10.24
C HIS A 87 -30.24 15.70 -11.72
N PRO A 88 -31.36 14.99 -12.04
CA PRO A 88 -31.73 14.63 -13.42
C PRO A 88 -31.83 15.79 -14.41
N GLN A 89 -32.22 16.98 -13.96
CA GLN A 89 -32.27 18.18 -14.82
C GLN A 89 -30.90 18.62 -15.35
N LEU A 90 -29.81 18.33 -14.63
CA LEU A 90 -28.44 18.65 -15.05
C LEU A 90 -27.82 17.54 -15.89
N GLN A 91 -28.18 16.28 -15.64
CA GLN A 91 -27.85 15.18 -16.53
C GLN A 91 -28.29 15.49 -17.96
N ARG A 92 -29.52 16.03 -18.13
CA ARG A 92 -30.05 16.49 -19.44
C ARG A 92 -29.31 17.70 -20.04
N ARG A 93 -28.52 18.41 -19.24
CA ARG A 93 -27.80 19.65 -19.61
C ARG A 93 -26.29 19.53 -19.46
N LEU A 94 -25.73 18.30 -19.47
CA LEU A 94 -24.30 18.08 -19.29
C LEU A 94 -23.44 18.89 -20.29
N LYS A 95 -23.94 19.10 -21.51
CA LYS A 95 -23.31 19.95 -22.53
C LYS A 95 -23.01 21.39 -22.05
N ASN A 96 -23.76 21.92 -21.08
CA ASN A 96 -23.55 23.25 -20.51
C ASN A 96 -22.64 23.23 -19.27
N VAL A 97 -22.29 22.04 -18.76
CA VAL A 97 -21.35 21.90 -17.64
C VAL A 97 -19.95 22.24 -18.14
N SER A 98 -19.34 23.18 -17.42
CA SER A 98 -18.03 23.74 -17.75
C SER A 98 -16.92 23.10 -16.92
N LYS A 99 -17.17 22.85 -15.63
CA LYS A 99 -16.28 22.26 -14.64
C LYS A 99 -17.06 21.43 -13.63
N VAL A 100 -16.40 20.44 -13.05
CA VAL A 100 -16.90 19.69 -11.89
C VAL A 100 -15.75 19.53 -10.91
N SER A 101 -16.02 19.74 -9.63
CA SER A 101 -15.09 19.42 -8.55
C SER A 101 -15.69 18.31 -7.70
N LEU A 102 -14.90 17.26 -7.47
CA LEU A 102 -15.28 16.07 -6.74
C LEU A 102 -14.56 16.07 -5.39
N GLY A 103 -15.32 15.92 -4.30
CA GLY A 103 -14.79 15.82 -2.94
C GLY A 103 -14.99 14.43 -2.34
N VAL A 104 -14.88 14.31 -1.02
CA VAL A 104 -15.08 13.05 -0.29
C VAL A 104 -16.53 12.59 -0.28
N GLY A 105 -16.76 11.28 -0.33
CA GLY A 105 -18.07 10.66 -0.20
C GLY A 105 -18.96 10.94 -1.40
N LYS A 106 -19.96 11.82 -1.26
CA LYS A 106 -20.89 12.20 -2.34
C LYS A 106 -20.80 13.68 -2.71
N GLU A 107 -19.74 14.34 -2.26
CA GLU A 107 -19.55 15.77 -2.49
C GLU A 107 -19.22 16.04 -3.96
N ILE A 108 -20.09 16.80 -4.62
CA ILE A 108 -19.98 17.15 -6.04
C ILE A 108 -20.40 18.60 -6.22
N TRP A 109 -19.50 19.42 -6.77
CA TRP A 109 -19.78 20.79 -7.18
C TRP A 109 -19.78 20.90 -8.70
N VAL A 110 -20.85 21.43 -9.27
CA VAL A 110 -21.04 21.56 -10.73
C VAL A 110 -21.14 23.01 -11.12
N PHE A 111 -20.35 23.41 -12.11
CA PHE A 111 -20.26 24.78 -12.59
C PHE A 111 -20.73 24.86 -14.05
N SER A 112 -21.77 25.64 -14.30
CA SER A 112 -22.39 25.80 -15.62
C SER A 112 -21.82 27.02 -16.34
N GLY A 113 -21.50 26.90 -17.63
CA GLY A 113 -20.97 28.00 -18.44
C GLY A 113 -21.97 29.17 -18.64
N ASP A 114 -23.27 28.91 -18.49
CA ASP A 114 -24.35 29.88 -18.69
C ASP A 114 -24.46 30.99 -17.59
N ASN A 115 -23.38 31.33 -16.87
CA ASN A 115 -23.38 32.25 -15.72
C ASN A 115 -24.46 31.96 -14.66
N LYS A 116 -24.78 30.68 -14.45
CA LYS A 116 -25.71 30.23 -13.42
C LYS A 116 -24.98 29.99 -12.09
N PRO A 117 -25.68 30.02 -10.95
CA PRO A 117 -25.04 29.75 -9.67
C PRO A 117 -24.43 28.34 -9.68
N PRO A 118 -23.26 28.16 -9.03
CA PRO A 118 -22.72 26.84 -8.75
C PRO A 118 -23.79 25.96 -8.10
N ARG A 119 -23.80 24.68 -8.42
CA ARG A 119 -24.73 23.74 -7.80
C ARG A 119 -23.98 22.66 -7.07
N HIS A 120 -24.55 22.25 -5.95
CA HIS A 120 -24.01 21.23 -5.09
C HIS A 120 -25.12 20.23 -4.75
N PHE A 121 -24.80 18.94 -4.76
CA PHE A 121 -25.83 17.89 -4.72
C PHE A 121 -25.94 17.21 -3.36
N LEU A 122 -24.86 17.01 -2.60
CA LEU A 122 -24.89 16.21 -1.36
C LEU A 122 -23.79 16.59 -0.34
N LYS A 123 -24.17 16.84 0.92
CA LYS A 123 -23.33 17.30 2.07
C LYS A 123 -22.57 18.63 1.86
N ILE A 124 -23.24 19.74 2.17
CA ILE A 124 -22.67 21.09 2.02
C ILE A 124 -21.62 21.34 3.11
N ARG A 125 -20.39 21.68 2.71
CA ARG A 125 -19.39 22.29 3.61
C ARG A 125 -19.72 23.78 3.76
N PRO A 126 -20.16 24.29 4.93
CA PRO A 126 -20.50 25.70 5.10
C PRO A 126 -19.38 26.66 4.65
N PRO A 127 -18.08 26.40 4.91
CA PRO A 127 -17.01 27.27 4.42
C PRO A 127 -16.97 27.41 2.90
N VAL A 128 -17.08 26.29 2.16
CA VAL A 128 -17.07 26.28 0.69
C VAL A 128 -18.34 26.92 0.13
N ALA A 129 -19.50 26.64 0.74
CA ALA A 129 -20.76 27.24 0.33
C ALA A 129 -20.80 28.75 0.52
N ASN A 130 -20.24 29.26 1.61
CA ASN A 130 -20.16 30.71 1.83
C ASN A 130 -19.32 31.43 0.78
N ILE A 131 -18.38 30.72 0.13
CA ILE A 131 -17.53 31.27 -0.93
C ILE A 131 -18.21 31.17 -2.30
N LEU A 132 -18.79 30.00 -2.62
CA LEU A 132 -19.35 29.72 -3.95
C LEU A 132 -20.82 30.12 -4.09
N LEU A 133 -21.55 30.24 -2.97
CA LEU A 133 -22.95 30.62 -2.87
C LEU A 133 -23.14 31.66 -1.74
N PRO A 134 -22.44 32.81 -1.80
CA PRO A 134 -22.54 33.83 -0.76
C PRO A 134 -23.97 34.37 -0.65
N GLN A 135 -24.43 34.63 0.57
CA GLN A 135 -25.72 35.27 0.79
C GLN A 135 -25.63 36.78 0.55
N GLY A 136 -26.54 37.34 -0.25
CA GLY A 136 -26.69 38.79 -0.42
C GLY A 136 -25.64 39.49 -1.32
N VAL A 137 -24.60 38.79 -1.74
CA VAL A 137 -23.60 39.24 -2.72
C VAL A 137 -23.69 38.27 -3.90
N GLY A 138 -23.75 38.74 -5.14
CA GLY A 138 -23.89 37.86 -6.31
C GLY A 138 -22.88 36.69 -6.31
N TYR A 139 -23.29 35.52 -6.83
CA TYR A 139 -22.42 34.35 -6.92
C TYR A 139 -21.36 34.54 -8.02
N PRO A 140 -20.17 33.91 -7.88
CA PRO A 140 -19.15 33.98 -8.92
C PRO A 140 -19.62 33.29 -10.20
N ALA A 141 -19.34 33.93 -11.34
CA ALA A 141 -19.62 33.30 -12.63
C ALA A 141 -18.65 32.13 -12.84
N ALA A 142 -19.10 31.06 -13.51
CA ALA A 142 -18.27 29.86 -13.71
C ALA A 142 -16.95 30.14 -14.47
N LYS A 143 -16.94 31.18 -15.31
CA LYS A 143 -15.73 31.64 -16.02
C LYS A 143 -14.68 32.25 -15.09
N ASP A 144 -15.10 32.78 -13.95
CA ASP A 144 -14.24 33.42 -12.96
C ASP A 144 -13.69 32.38 -11.96
N ILE A 145 -14.23 31.16 -11.95
CA ILE A 145 -13.77 30.06 -11.09
C ILE A 145 -12.66 29.31 -11.83
N GLU A 146 -11.42 29.53 -11.40
CA GLU A 146 -10.24 28.92 -12.03
C GLU A 146 -10.14 27.44 -11.65
N PHE A 147 -10.21 27.14 -10.35
CA PHE A 147 -10.25 25.78 -9.82
C PHE A 147 -10.88 25.73 -8.41
N VAL A 148 -11.38 24.55 -8.07
CA VAL A 148 -11.96 24.21 -6.77
C VAL A 148 -11.43 22.82 -6.38
N GLU A 149 -10.58 22.76 -5.37
CA GLU A 149 -9.97 21.52 -4.88
C GLU A 149 -10.48 21.22 -3.48
N LEU A 150 -10.91 19.98 -3.27
CA LEU A 150 -11.59 19.54 -2.05
C LEU A 150 -10.79 18.38 -1.44
N GLY A 151 -10.19 18.61 -0.27
CA GLY A 151 -9.44 17.62 0.47
C GLY A 151 -10.31 16.75 1.38
N HIS A 152 -9.65 15.85 2.11
CA HIS A 152 -10.28 14.84 2.96
C HIS A 152 -11.23 15.43 4.02
N SER A 153 -10.73 16.32 4.87
CA SER A 153 -11.51 16.99 5.91
C SER A 153 -12.34 18.16 5.36
N PRO A 154 -13.51 18.48 5.97
CA PRO A 154 -14.35 19.61 5.58
C PRO A 154 -13.62 20.96 5.49
N ASP A 155 -12.63 21.18 6.35
CA ASP A 155 -11.84 22.42 6.41
C ASP A 155 -10.60 22.38 5.50
N ASN A 156 -10.41 21.33 4.70
CA ASN A 156 -9.31 21.17 3.77
C ASN A 156 -9.80 21.44 2.34
N PHE A 157 -9.56 22.63 1.83
CA PHE A 157 -9.94 23.04 0.47
C PHE A 157 -9.06 24.17 -0.05
N VAL A 158 -8.96 24.30 -1.37
CA VAL A 158 -8.37 25.47 -2.05
C VAL A 158 -9.30 25.89 -3.17
N ILE A 159 -9.67 27.17 -3.20
CA ILE A 159 -10.57 27.73 -4.22
C ILE A 159 -9.90 28.97 -4.79
N LYS A 160 -9.79 29.05 -6.12
CA LYS A 160 -9.34 30.25 -6.81
C LYS A 160 -10.46 30.83 -7.66
N VAL A 161 -10.85 32.06 -7.34
CA VAL A 161 -11.94 32.79 -8.02
C VAL A 161 -11.48 34.21 -8.33
N GLY A 162 -11.48 34.58 -9.61
CA GLY A 162 -11.11 35.91 -10.08
C GLY A 162 -9.71 36.34 -9.60
N GLY A 163 -8.73 35.44 -9.68
CA GLY A 163 -7.37 35.66 -9.19
C GLY A 163 -7.18 35.55 -7.68
N LYS A 164 -8.26 35.56 -6.89
CA LYS A 164 -8.17 35.46 -5.42
C LYS A 164 -8.23 34.01 -4.97
N VAL A 165 -7.30 33.63 -4.10
CA VAL A 165 -7.24 32.29 -3.52
C VAL A 165 -7.77 32.29 -2.09
N VAL A 166 -8.69 31.38 -1.82
CA VAL A 166 -9.24 31.12 -0.49
C VAL A 166 -8.84 29.72 -0.07
N LEU A 167 -8.21 29.63 1.10
CA LEU A 167 -7.70 28.40 1.68
C LEU A 167 -8.52 27.99 2.88
N GLY A 168 -8.72 26.68 3.00
CA GLY A 168 -9.28 26.05 4.18
C GLY A 168 -8.37 26.18 5.41
N ARG A 169 -8.91 25.82 6.58
CA ARG A 169 -8.22 25.99 7.88
C ARG A 169 -7.36 24.79 8.30
N HIS A 170 -7.10 23.84 7.40
CA HIS A 170 -6.33 22.65 7.73
C HIS A 170 -4.84 22.95 7.97
N LYS A 171 -4.22 22.29 8.97
CA LYS A 171 -2.84 22.54 9.43
C LYS A 171 -1.79 22.40 8.32
N GLY A 172 -1.96 21.42 7.43
CA GLY A 172 -1.05 21.18 6.29
C GLY A 172 -0.97 22.39 5.37
N ILE A 173 -2.11 22.90 4.92
CA ILE A 173 -2.19 24.07 4.03
C ILE A 173 -1.79 25.36 4.77
N GLN A 174 -2.20 25.54 6.03
CA GLN A 174 -1.86 26.74 6.80
C GLN A 174 -0.35 26.89 7.04
N SER A 175 0.36 25.77 7.19
CA SER A 175 1.82 25.77 7.38
C SER A 175 2.59 26.27 6.14
N LEU A 176 2.02 26.08 4.95
CA LEU A 176 2.58 26.54 3.67
C LEU A 176 2.47 28.06 3.49
N THR A 177 1.51 28.68 4.17
CA THR A 177 1.18 30.09 4.01
C THR A 177 1.72 30.96 5.14
N GLY A 178 2.83 30.52 5.75
CA GLY A 178 3.41 31.16 6.94
C GLY A 178 3.51 32.68 6.82
N LYS A 179 2.66 33.37 7.59
CA LYS A 179 2.64 34.83 7.89
C LYS A 179 2.39 35.81 6.73
N ASP A 180 2.53 35.43 5.46
CA ASP A 180 2.40 36.37 4.33
C ASP A 180 1.18 36.06 3.45
N LYS A 181 0.12 36.87 3.59
CA LYS A 181 -1.12 36.73 2.80
C LYS A 181 -0.90 36.91 1.29
N THR A 182 0.20 37.55 0.88
CA THR A 182 0.50 37.82 -0.53
C THR A 182 0.93 36.57 -1.30
N GLN A 183 1.45 35.53 -0.63
CA GLN A 183 1.80 34.25 -1.27
C GLN A 183 0.57 33.46 -1.77
N ASN A 184 -0.59 33.65 -1.15
CA ASN A 184 -1.81 32.93 -1.53
C ASN A 184 -2.31 33.33 -2.91
N GLU A 185 -2.20 34.60 -3.28
CA GLU A 185 -2.63 35.12 -4.59
C GLU A 185 -1.81 34.52 -5.74
N ARG A 186 -0.64 33.93 -5.43
CA ARG A 186 0.28 33.33 -6.39
C ARG A 186 0.04 31.83 -6.63
N ILE A 187 -0.95 31.20 -5.99
CA ILE A 187 -1.21 29.77 -6.23
C ILE A 187 -1.82 29.61 -7.62
N ALA A 188 -1.11 28.85 -8.47
CA ALA A 188 -1.44 28.64 -9.87
C ALA A 188 -2.23 27.35 -10.08
N ALA A 189 -1.90 26.31 -9.31
CA ALA A 189 -2.64 25.06 -9.26
C ALA A 189 -2.52 24.43 -7.87
N ALA A 190 -3.53 23.65 -7.50
CA ALA A 190 -3.52 22.83 -6.31
C ALA A 190 -4.10 21.46 -6.63
N ALA A 191 -3.71 20.46 -5.86
CA ALA A 191 -4.33 19.15 -5.80
C ALA A 191 -4.34 18.73 -4.34
N LEU A 192 -5.51 18.38 -3.81
CA LEU A 192 -5.66 17.91 -2.44
C LEU A 192 -6.13 16.46 -2.46
N SER A 193 -5.56 15.64 -1.58
CA SER A 193 -6.03 14.27 -1.46
C SER A 193 -7.40 14.19 -0.77
N PRO A 194 -8.36 13.43 -1.32
CA PRO A 194 -9.59 13.09 -0.63
C PRO A 194 -9.42 11.96 0.41
N LEU A 195 -8.24 11.32 0.50
CA LEU A 195 -7.95 10.25 1.46
C LEU A 195 -7.21 10.71 2.71
N ASP A 196 -6.34 11.70 2.58
CA ASP A 196 -5.39 12.10 3.62
C ASP A 196 -5.16 13.60 3.59
N ASP A 197 -5.45 14.28 4.69
CA ASP A 197 -5.27 15.72 4.80
C ASP A 197 -3.80 16.19 4.79
N SER A 198 -2.86 15.25 4.99
CA SER A 198 -1.43 15.51 4.88
C SER A 198 -0.92 15.38 3.45
N CYS A 199 -1.72 14.85 2.51
CA CYS A 199 -1.31 14.61 1.13
C CYS A 199 -1.81 15.72 0.20
N TYR A 200 -0.88 16.49 -0.38
CA TYR A 200 -1.21 17.61 -1.26
C TYR A 200 -0.06 17.97 -2.20
N PHE A 201 -0.42 18.69 -3.27
CA PHE A 201 0.51 19.34 -4.17
C PHE A 201 0.01 20.76 -4.50
N ILE A 202 0.86 21.77 -4.34
CA ILE A 202 0.57 23.17 -4.64
C ILE A 202 1.68 23.71 -5.54
N MET A 203 1.30 24.38 -6.63
CA MET A 203 2.21 25.05 -7.55
C MET A 203 1.89 26.54 -7.59
N PHE A 204 2.93 27.36 -7.58
CA PHE A 204 2.86 28.81 -7.61
C PHE A 204 3.12 29.37 -9.01
N ASP A 205 2.71 30.60 -9.25
CA ASP A 205 2.81 31.28 -10.55
C ASP A 205 4.26 31.49 -11.03
N ASP A 206 5.23 31.47 -10.12
CA ASP A 206 6.67 31.51 -10.45
C ASP A 206 7.27 30.14 -10.79
N GLY A 207 6.45 29.08 -10.81
CA GLY A 207 6.88 27.71 -11.06
C GLY A 207 7.43 26.98 -9.83
N SER A 208 7.61 27.66 -8.69
CA SER A 208 7.90 26.99 -7.42
C SER A 208 6.71 26.13 -6.99
N HIS A 209 6.96 25.15 -6.12
CA HIS A 209 5.92 24.26 -5.63
C HIS A 209 6.15 23.89 -4.17
N ALA A 210 5.08 23.46 -3.52
CA ALA A 210 5.12 22.86 -2.20
C ALA A 210 4.24 21.61 -2.21
N SER A 211 4.76 20.52 -1.66
CA SER A 211 4.08 19.25 -1.68
C SER A 211 4.41 18.42 -0.46
N SER A 212 3.43 17.64 -0.04
CA SER A 212 3.60 16.55 0.90
C SER A 212 3.01 15.33 0.22
N LEU A 213 3.81 14.71 -0.63
CA LEU A 213 3.42 13.54 -1.41
C LEU A 213 4.15 12.32 -0.87
N PRO A 214 3.50 11.15 -0.77
CA PRO A 214 4.22 9.89 -0.64
C PRO A 214 5.30 9.78 -1.72
N LYS A 215 6.48 9.26 -1.36
CA LYS A 215 7.66 9.18 -2.25
C LYS A 215 7.34 8.68 -3.66
N ALA A 216 6.47 7.68 -3.80
CA ALA A 216 6.05 7.14 -5.09
C ALA A 216 5.31 8.17 -5.98
N LEU A 217 4.48 9.04 -5.39
CA LEU A 217 3.81 10.13 -6.13
C LEU A 217 4.79 11.26 -6.42
N GLU A 218 5.72 11.53 -5.50
CA GLU A 218 6.75 12.54 -5.68
C GLU A 218 7.63 12.23 -6.90
N GLU A 219 8.13 11.00 -7.00
CA GLU A 219 8.95 10.51 -8.13
C GLU A 219 8.27 10.65 -9.50
N MET A 220 6.93 10.65 -9.56
CA MET A 220 6.19 10.90 -10.80
C MET A 220 6.09 12.37 -11.16
N VAL A 221 6.01 13.24 -10.16
CA VAL A 221 5.91 14.68 -10.37
C VAL A 221 7.29 15.26 -10.67
N THR A 222 8.35 14.72 -10.06
CA THR A 222 9.74 15.20 -10.19
C THR A 222 10.18 15.48 -11.63
N PRO A 223 9.95 14.58 -12.63
CA PRO A 223 10.38 14.80 -14.02
C PRO A 223 9.67 15.96 -14.72
N HIS A 224 8.59 16.47 -14.14
CA HIS A 224 7.79 17.58 -14.65
C HIS A 224 8.08 18.90 -13.93
N LEU A 225 8.86 18.89 -12.84
CA LEU A 225 9.24 20.09 -12.10
C LEU A 225 10.21 20.95 -12.93
N PRO A 226 10.05 22.29 -12.91
CA PRO A 226 11.04 23.20 -13.49
C PRO A 226 12.39 23.01 -12.77
N ASP A 227 13.49 22.96 -13.54
CA ASP A 227 14.89 22.76 -13.11
C ASP A 227 15.30 21.36 -12.59
N SER A 228 14.54 20.31 -12.90
CA SER A 228 15.00 18.92 -12.66
C SER A 228 16.02 18.46 -13.70
N GLU A 229 17.32 18.48 -13.37
CA GLU A 229 18.28 17.60 -14.05
C GLU A 229 17.85 16.14 -13.80
N PRO A 230 17.81 15.28 -14.84
CA PRO A 230 17.50 13.88 -14.63
C PRO A 230 18.53 13.28 -13.67
N PRO A 231 18.12 12.56 -12.62
CA PRO A 231 19.08 11.88 -11.77
C PRO A 231 19.88 10.93 -12.66
N SER A 232 21.20 11.06 -12.63
CA SER A 232 22.10 10.14 -13.32
C SER A 232 21.80 8.72 -12.82
N PRO A 233 21.74 7.72 -13.72
CA PRO A 233 21.47 6.36 -13.30
C PRO A 233 22.62 5.90 -12.41
N ARG A 234 22.33 5.65 -11.12
CA ARG A 234 23.24 4.88 -10.27
C ARG A 234 23.12 3.43 -10.72
N GLU A 235 24.25 2.83 -11.06
CA GLU A 235 24.36 1.46 -11.61
C GLU A 235 23.98 0.33 -10.62
N ASP A 236 23.35 0.65 -9.49
CA ASP A 236 23.12 -0.31 -8.40
C ASP A 236 21.65 -0.49 -7.97
N GLU A 237 20.67 0.17 -8.60
CA GLU A 237 19.24 0.05 -8.23
C GLU A 237 18.38 -0.62 -9.33
N GLU A 238 18.68 -1.88 -9.64
CA GLU A 238 17.65 -2.77 -10.16
C GLU A 238 16.91 -3.45 -8.99
N ASN A 239 15.61 -3.18 -8.91
CA ASN A 239 14.59 -3.86 -8.12
C ASN A 239 14.53 -3.55 -6.62
N PHE A 240 13.64 -2.61 -6.23
CA PHE A 240 12.59 -2.79 -5.22
C PHE A 240 11.81 -1.47 -5.00
N ILE A 241 10.49 -1.46 -5.23
CA ILE A 241 9.58 -0.35 -4.80
C ILE A 241 8.63 -0.93 -3.74
N PRO A 242 8.55 -0.34 -2.53
CA PRO A 242 7.68 -0.85 -1.46
C PRO A 242 6.22 -0.41 -1.69
N PHE A 243 5.28 -1.36 -1.66
CA PHE A 243 3.84 -1.11 -1.50
C PHE A 243 3.54 -0.32 -0.19
N PRO A 244 2.36 0.28 0.03
CA PRO A 244 2.00 0.82 1.35
C PRO A 244 1.15 -0.15 2.19
N LEU A 245 1.45 -0.25 3.49
CA LEU A 245 0.80 -1.20 4.43
C LEU A 245 -0.71 -1.03 4.63
N TRP A 246 -1.26 0.14 4.32
CA TRP A 246 -2.68 0.45 4.54
C TRP A 246 -3.59 -0.02 3.40
N LEU A 247 -3.02 -0.40 2.23
CA LEU A 247 -3.72 -1.05 1.10
C LEU A 247 -4.42 -2.37 1.51
N LEU A 248 -4.00 -2.92 2.63
CA LEU A 248 -4.25 -4.31 3.00
C LEU A 248 -5.43 -4.48 3.95
N SER A 249 -5.88 -3.41 4.60
CA SER A 249 -7.01 -3.52 5.53
C SER A 249 -8.38 -3.60 4.85
N ARG A 250 -8.45 -3.57 3.51
CA ARG A 250 -9.72 -3.40 2.77
C ARG A 250 -10.13 -4.55 1.85
N VAL A 251 -9.40 -5.67 1.84
CA VAL A 251 -9.87 -6.93 1.24
C VAL A 251 -10.81 -7.71 2.18
N SER A 252 -11.03 -7.25 3.42
CA SER A 252 -11.87 -7.93 4.41
C SER A 252 -13.37 -7.60 4.31
N GLY A 253 -13.94 -7.72 3.11
CA GLY A 253 -15.38 -7.90 2.96
C GLY A 253 -15.78 -9.29 3.45
N GLY A 254 -15.76 -9.49 4.77
CA GLY A 254 -16.11 -10.77 5.42
C GLY A 254 -14.94 -11.75 5.49
N SER A 255 -14.28 -11.80 6.65
CA SER A 255 -13.22 -12.73 7.10
C SER A 255 -11.73 -12.35 6.84
N SER A 256 -10.99 -12.22 7.95
CA SER A 256 -9.56 -12.52 8.19
C SER A 256 -8.41 -11.87 7.38
N PHE A 257 -8.55 -10.68 6.78
CA PHE A 257 -7.38 -9.90 6.37
C PHE A 257 -6.88 -8.99 7.51
N ARG A 258 -6.00 -9.50 8.38
CA ARG A 258 -5.27 -8.68 9.36
C ARG A 258 -3.89 -8.31 8.84
N ILE A 259 -3.59 -7.01 8.82
CA ILE A 259 -2.24 -6.51 8.56
C ILE A 259 -1.34 -6.98 9.71
N PRO A 260 -0.18 -7.59 9.44
CA PRO A 260 0.78 -7.91 10.49
C PRO A 260 1.25 -6.65 11.22
N PRO A 261 1.61 -6.76 12.51
CA PRO A 261 2.07 -5.60 13.28
C PRO A 261 3.34 -5.01 12.66
N VAL A 262 3.40 -3.69 12.64
CA VAL A 262 4.46 -2.91 11.98
C VAL A 262 5.33 -2.28 13.03
N GLY A 263 6.60 -2.67 13.05
CA GLY A 263 7.63 -1.98 13.82
C GLY A 263 8.07 -0.69 13.13
N GLY A 264 8.87 0.12 13.83
CA GLY A 264 9.52 1.30 13.24
C GLY A 264 10.56 0.93 12.16
N SER A 265 11.69 1.63 12.14
CA SER A 265 12.78 1.33 11.18
C SER A 265 13.50 -0.01 11.44
N SER A 266 13.21 -0.69 12.56
CA SER A 266 13.83 -1.95 12.96
C SER A 266 12.84 -2.88 13.64
N THR A 267 13.08 -4.18 13.55
CA THR A 267 12.27 -5.21 14.20
C THR A 267 12.23 -5.06 15.72
N GLN A 268 11.03 -5.12 16.29
CA GLN A 268 10.81 -5.19 17.73
C GLN A 268 10.18 -6.54 18.11
N LEU A 269 10.57 -7.07 19.26
CA LEU A 269 9.94 -8.24 19.86
C LEU A 269 9.09 -7.77 21.02
N ARG A 270 7.77 -7.82 20.85
CA ARG A 270 6.81 -7.45 21.89
C ARG A 270 6.40 -8.70 22.65
N LEU A 271 6.69 -8.74 23.95
CA LEU A 271 6.28 -9.86 24.79
C LEU A 271 4.75 -9.96 24.82
N LEU A 272 4.22 -11.17 24.65
CA LEU A 272 2.82 -11.46 24.89
C LEU A 272 2.65 -11.97 26.33
N HIS A 273 1.80 -11.31 27.10
CA HIS A 273 1.57 -11.63 28.50
C HIS A 273 0.57 -12.78 28.65
N GLN A 274 0.53 -13.39 29.84
CA GLN A 274 -0.24 -14.61 30.09
C GLN A 274 -1.73 -14.51 29.74
N HIS A 275 -2.32 -13.32 29.83
CA HIS A 275 -3.73 -13.06 29.55
C HIS A 275 -4.03 -12.64 28.10
N ASP A 276 -3.02 -12.50 27.24
CA ASP A 276 -3.22 -12.15 25.83
C ASP A 276 -3.83 -13.34 25.07
N SER A 277 -4.97 -13.12 24.41
CA SER A 277 -5.63 -14.15 23.60
C SER A 277 -4.74 -14.66 22.46
N GLU A 278 -3.92 -13.77 21.88
CA GLU A 278 -2.94 -14.13 20.86
C GLU A 278 -1.82 -15.02 21.42
N ARG A 279 -1.39 -14.81 22.68
CA ARG A 279 -0.42 -15.72 23.35
C ARG A 279 -1.00 -17.13 23.40
N LYS A 280 -2.23 -17.25 23.90
CA LYS A 280 -2.92 -18.53 24.04
C LYS A 280 -3.08 -19.22 22.68
N ARG A 281 -3.48 -18.49 21.64
CA ARG A 281 -3.60 -19.02 20.28
C ARG A 281 -2.28 -19.62 19.76
N VAL A 282 -1.15 -18.95 19.99
CA VAL A 282 0.16 -19.43 19.54
C VAL A 282 0.68 -20.57 20.41
N GLU A 283 0.37 -20.56 21.70
CA GLU A 283 0.65 -21.65 22.65
C GLU A 283 -0.11 -22.92 22.24
N ASP A 284 -1.43 -22.84 22.05
CA ASP A 284 -2.27 -23.94 21.57
C ASP A 284 -1.75 -24.46 20.21
N LEU A 285 -1.42 -23.57 19.26
CA LEU A 285 -0.83 -23.96 17.97
C LEU A 285 0.46 -24.77 18.13
N PHE A 286 1.34 -24.40 19.07
CA PHE A 286 2.59 -25.12 19.32
C PHE A 286 2.36 -26.48 19.99
N LEU A 287 1.52 -26.51 21.02
CA LEU A 287 1.24 -27.71 21.82
C LEU A 287 0.47 -28.75 20.99
N ASP A 288 -0.59 -28.33 20.30
CA ASP A 288 -1.46 -29.22 19.51
C ASP A 288 -0.74 -29.82 18.30
N SER A 289 0.29 -29.12 17.79
CA SER A 289 1.10 -29.56 16.65
C SER A 289 2.38 -30.29 17.05
N TRP A 290 2.61 -30.51 18.35
CA TRP A 290 3.74 -31.28 18.85
C TRP A 290 3.45 -32.78 18.75
N VAL A 291 3.72 -33.34 17.57
CA VAL A 291 3.57 -34.79 17.31
C VAL A 291 4.96 -35.41 17.28
N CYS A 292 5.39 -36.03 18.38
CA CYS A 292 6.67 -36.74 18.47
C CYS A 292 6.60 -37.84 19.54
N GLN A 293 6.78 -39.09 19.13
CA GLN A 293 6.76 -40.23 20.06
C GLN A 293 8.03 -40.30 20.93
N GLU A 294 9.17 -39.83 20.40
CA GLU A 294 10.48 -39.94 21.05
C GLU A 294 10.72 -38.84 22.10
N LYS A 295 9.95 -37.75 22.06
CA LYS A 295 10.26 -36.53 22.81
C LYS A 295 8.99 -35.84 23.32
N PRO A 296 8.86 -35.62 24.65
CA PRO A 296 7.72 -34.91 25.21
C PRO A 296 7.68 -33.46 24.73
N CYS A 297 6.48 -32.87 24.73
CA CYS A 297 6.32 -31.46 24.39
C CYS A 297 7.00 -30.58 25.46
N PRO A 298 7.95 -29.71 25.07
CA PRO A 298 8.68 -28.88 26.03
C PRO A 298 7.81 -27.72 26.54
N PRO A 299 8.00 -27.30 27.80
CA PRO A 299 7.31 -26.13 28.32
C PRO A 299 7.77 -24.86 27.61
N ILE A 300 6.82 -23.97 27.32
CA ILE A 300 7.06 -22.65 26.75
C ILE A 300 7.40 -21.68 27.88
N HIS A 301 8.48 -20.91 27.71
CA HIS A 301 8.87 -19.83 28.62
C HIS A 301 8.23 -18.51 28.20
N HIS A 302 8.43 -18.11 26.94
CA HIS A 302 8.00 -16.80 26.44
C HIS A 302 7.51 -16.90 25.00
N ILE A 303 6.50 -16.09 24.66
CA ILE A 303 6.04 -15.89 23.30
C ILE A 303 6.11 -14.40 23.01
N TYR A 304 6.75 -14.05 21.91
CA TYR A 304 6.84 -12.68 21.42
C TYR A 304 6.08 -12.55 20.11
N GLU A 305 5.34 -11.46 19.96
CA GLU A 305 4.92 -10.99 18.64
C GLU A 305 6.07 -10.22 17.99
N ILE A 306 6.32 -10.53 16.72
CA ILE A 306 7.40 -9.92 15.94
C ILE A 306 6.81 -8.76 15.14
N GLU A 307 7.22 -7.54 15.48
CA GLU A 307 6.84 -6.33 14.77
C GLU A 307 7.92 -6.01 13.73
N MET A 308 7.66 -6.38 12.48
CA MET A 308 8.64 -6.26 11.39
C MET A 308 8.69 -4.83 10.81
N PRO A 309 9.84 -4.40 10.25
CA PRO A 309 9.93 -3.12 9.56
C PRO A 309 8.87 -2.98 8.48
N GLY A 310 8.29 -1.78 8.36
CA GLY A 310 7.17 -1.53 7.46
C GLY A 310 7.42 -2.01 6.03
N SER A 311 8.59 -1.75 5.46
CA SER A 311 8.97 -2.18 4.10
C SER A 311 8.91 -3.69 3.85
N LEU A 312 9.13 -4.52 4.88
CA LEU A 312 9.04 -5.98 4.78
C LEU A 312 7.59 -6.46 4.91
N VAL A 313 6.81 -5.86 5.81
CA VAL A 313 5.39 -6.19 5.95
C VAL A 313 4.63 -5.82 4.67
N VAL A 314 4.95 -4.66 4.11
CA VAL A 314 4.49 -4.16 2.82
C VAL A 314 4.62 -5.21 1.71
N THR A 315 5.84 -5.75 1.54
CA THR A 315 6.19 -6.59 0.39
C THR A 315 5.53 -7.96 0.52
N TYR A 316 5.54 -8.50 1.74
CA TYR A 316 4.77 -9.70 2.10
C TYR A 316 3.29 -9.57 1.76
N CYS A 317 2.71 -8.46 2.18
CA CYS A 317 1.31 -8.24 2.05
C CYS A 317 0.87 -7.98 0.59
N ALA A 318 1.70 -7.27 -0.19
CA ALA A 318 1.49 -7.11 -1.62
C ALA A 318 1.49 -8.46 -2.35
N TYR A 319 2.43 -9.34 -1.99
CA TYR A 319 2.45 -10.71 -2.50
C TYR A 319 1.18 -11.47 -2.15
N ARG A 320 0.76 -11.40 -0.87
CA ARG A 320 -0.49 -12.02 -0.41
C ARG A 320 -1.70 -11.56 -1.21
N LEU A 321 -1.83 -10.25 -1.44
CA LEU A 321 -2.91 -9.68 -2.26
C LEU A 321 -2.86 -10.18 -3.69
N ASN A 322 -1.68 -10.18 -4.31
CA ASN A 322 -1.51 -10.67 -5.67
C ASN A 322 -1.99 -12.13 -5.79
N ILE A 323 -1.58 -13.00 -4.86
CA ILE A 323 -2.03 -14.41 -4.86
C ILE A 323 -3.54 -14.55 -4.66
N LEU A 324 -4.15 -13.74 -3.79
CA LEU A 324 -5.60 -13.71 -3.59
C LEU A 324 -6.33 -13.30 -4.88
N CYS A 325 -5.85 -12.26 -5.56
CA CYS A 325 -6.44 -11.77 -6.80
C CYS A 325 -6.26 -12.74 -7.97
N THR A 326 -5.12 -13.42 -8.08
CA THR A 326 -4.85 -14.33 -9.21
C THR A 326 -5.51 -15.70 -9.08
N ASN A 327 -5.69 -16.21 -7.86
CA ASN A 327 -6.14 -17.59 -7.66
C ASN A 327 -7.62 -17.72 -7.31
N GLY A 328 -8.29 -16.62 -6.92
CA GLY A 328 -9.74 -16.59 -6.65
C GLY A 328 -10.22 -17.45 -5.47
N ASP A 329 -9.29 -18.01 -4.70
CA ASP A 329 -9.57 -19.02 -3.68
C ASP A 329 -9.09 -18.53 -2.29
N THR A 330 -10.02 -18.45 -1.34
CA THR A 330 -9.81 -17.85 -0.01
C THR A 330 -9.16 -18.80 0.99
N ASP A 331 -9.18 -20.12 0.73
CA ASP A 331 -8.77 -21.14 1.71
C ASP A 331 -7.27 -21.47 1.73
N GLY A 332 -6.47 -20.94 0.77
CA GLY A 332 -5.03 -21.21 0.65
C GLY A 332 -4.08 -20.02 0.91
N ALA A 333 -4.62 -18.85 1.28
CA ALA A 333 -3.89 -17.60 1.12
C ALA A 333 -2.81 -17.31 2.19
N GLU A 334 -2.97 -17.76 3.43
CA GLU A 334 -1.99 -17.56 4.51
C GLU A 334 -2.14 -18.66 5.56
N GLN A 335 -1.04 -19.32 5.94
CA GLN A 335 -1.00 -20.25 7.07
C GLN A 335 0.10 -19.85 8.06
N LEU A 336 -0.14 -20.09 9.36
CA LEU A 336 0.91 -20.01 10.36
C LEU A 336 1.67 -21.34 10.38
N LEU A 337 2.95 -21.30 10.04
CA LEU A 337 3.81 -22.49 9.96
C LEU A 337 5.09 -22.28 10.78
N PHE A 338 5.64 -23.37 11.29
CA PHE A 338 6.84 -23.37 12.13
C PHE A 338 8.12 -23.42 11.31
N HIS A 339 9.13 -22.69 11.79
CA HIS A 339 10.49 -22.72 11.26
C HIS A 339 11.51 -22.80 12.41
N GLY A 340 12.32 -23.86 12.40
CA GLY A 340 13.47 -24.00 13.29
C GLY A 340 14.76 -23.58 12.61
N THR A 341 15.65 -22.91 13.34
CA THR A 341 16.89 -22.37 12.80
C THR A 341 17.97 -22.21 13.87
N LEU A 342 19.20 -21.90 13.47
CA LEU A 342 20.31 -21.72 14.40
C LEU A 342 20.19 -20.39 15.17
N ARG A 343 20.28 -20.47 16.50
CA ARG A 343 20.31 -19.34 17.42
C ARG A 343 21.63 -19.36 18.20
N LEU A 344 22.42 -18.27 18.07
CA LEU A 344 23.72 -18.11 18.73
C LEU A 344 23.73 -16.97 19.77
N CYS A 345 22.58 -16.63 20.32
CA CYS A 345 22.43 -15.55 21.30
C CYS A 345 21.24 -15.81 22.22
N SER A 346 21.09 -15.01 23.27
CA SER A 346 20.03 -15.17 24.27
C SER A 346 18.78 -14.30 24.03
N VAL A 347 18.55 -13.84 22.78
CA VAL A 347 17.37 -13.01 22.43
C VAL A 347 16.06 -13.69 22.82
N GLY A 348 15.21 -13.04 23.62
CA GLY A 348 13.95 -13.60 24.12
C GLY A 348 14.02 -14.40 25.43
N ASN A 349 15.20 -14.69 25.98
CA ASN A 349 15.28 -15.43 27.26
C ASN A 349 14.88 -14.60 28.49
N GLY A 350 15.04 -13.27 28.42
CA GLY A 350 14.88 -12.40 29.58
C GLY A 350 13.43 -12.08 29.95
N GLY A 351 12.44 -12.60 29.22
CA GLY A 351 11.03 -12.26 29.47
C GLY A 351 10.71 -10.77 29.34
N GLN A 352 11.50 -10.05 28.55
CA GLN A 352 11.32 -8.62 28.25
C GLN A 352 11.48 -8.35 26.76
N SER A 353 10.93 -7.25 26.28
CA SER A 353 11.10 -6.80 24.90
C SER A 353 12.58 -6.63 24.58
N SER A 354 13.00 -7.19 23.45
CA SER A 354 14.41 -7.21 23.05
C SER A 354 14.57 -7.08 21.55
N SER A 355 15.73 -6.60 21.11
CA SER A 355 16.06 -6.48 19.69
C SER A 355 16.97 -7.63 19.24
N PRO A 356 16.96 -8.00 17.95
CA PRO A 356 17.85 -9.03 17.43
C PRO A 356 19.33 -8.64 17.57
N CYS A 357 20.20 -9.60 17.92
CA CYS A 357 21.65 -9.34 17.96
C CYS A 357 22.21 -9.01 16.56
N LYS A 358 23.44 -8.49 16.46
CA LYS A 358 24.09 -8.16 15.17
C LYS A 358 24.95 -9.30 14.59
N ASN A 359 25.02 -10.46 15.26
CA ASN A 359 25.83 -11.59 14.80
C ASN A 359 25.25 -12.18 13.50
N ARG A 360 26.04 -12.16 12.41
CA ARG A 360 25.64 -12.70 11.09
C ARG A 360 25.54 -14.23 11.06
N ALA A 361 26.20 -14.93 11.99
CA ALA A 361 26.08 -16.37 12.14
C ALA A 361 24.80 -16.79 12.89
N CYS A 362 24.16 -15.87 13.63
CA CYS A 362 22.89 -16.12 14.30
C CYS A 362 21.74 -16.05 13.28
N ARG A 363 21.41 -17.19 12.67
CA ARG A 363 20.40 -17.29 11.59
C ARG A 363 19.02 -16.82 12.04
N LEU A 364 18.64 -17.11 13.28
CA LEU A 364 17.44 -16.56 13.91
C LEU A 364 17.42 -15.02 13.83
N CYS A 365 18.46 -14.35 14.32
CA CYS A 365 18.49 -12.89 14.31
C CYS A 365 18.64 -12.32 12.89
N CYS A 366 19.28 -13.03 11.96
CA CYS A 366 19.27 -12.63 10.56
C CYS A 366 17.84 -12.62 9.99
N ILE A 367 17.05 -13.66 10.24
CA ILE A 367 15.64 -13.71 9.84
C ILE A 367 14.85 -12.61 10.53
N LEU A 368 15.04 -12.40 11.84
CA LEU A 368 14.34 -11.34 12.57
C LEU A 368 14.65 -9.94 12.01
N ARG A 369 15.88 -9.65 11.56
CA ARG A 369 16.24 -8.33 11.01
C ARG A 369 15.77 -8.14 9.57
N ASN A 370 15.88 -9.18 8.74
CA ASN A 370 15.81 -9.05 7.28
C ASN A 370 14.67 -9.86 6.65
N SER A 371 13.80 -10.48 7.44
CA SER A 371 12.89 -11.56 7.03
C SER A 371 13.64 -12.80 6.48
N PHE A 372 12.88 -13.76 5.98
CA PHE A 372 13.41 -14.94 5.31
C PHE A 372 13.99 -14.58 3.94
N LYS A 373 15.00 -15.34 3.53
CA LYS A 373 15.69 -15.19 2.24
C LYS A 373 15.87 -16.55 1.59
N ALA A 374 15.27 -16.75 0.41
CA ALA A 374 15.34 -18.01 -0.33
C ALA A 374 16.77 -18.34 -0.78
N ASP A 375 17.57 -17.32 -1.06
CA ASP A 375 18.99 -17.48 -1.42
C ASP A 375 19.87 -18.03 -0.28
N GLN A 376 19.41 -17.94 0.98
CA GLN A 376 20.05 -18.52 2.16
C GLN A 376 19.63 -19.98 2.39
N ALA A 377 18.70 -20.52 1.60
CA ALA A 377 18.29 -21.90 1.71
C ALA A 377 19.44 -22.86 1.36
N GLY A 378 19.71 -23.82 2.24
CA GLY A 378 20.75 -24.83 2.02
C GLY A 378 22.19 -24.33 2.18
N THR A 379 22.42 -23.10 2.66
CA THR A 379 23.78 -22.58 2.91
C THR A 379 24.39 -23.06 4.23
N VAL A 380 23.70 -23.94 4.98
CA VAL A 380 24.23 -24.51 6.21
C VAL A 380 25.25 -25.58 5.85
N THR A 381 26.51 -25.32 6.19
CA THR A 381 27.64 -26.25 6.00
C THR A 381 27.35 -27.58 6.68
N GLY A 382 27.58 -28.70 5.98
CA GLY A 382 27.39 -30.05 6.54
C GLY A 382 25.97 -30.61 6.42
N ARG A 383 25.03 -29.90 5.78
CA ARG A 383 23.70 -30.44 5.43
C ARG A 383 23.59 -30.72 3.92
N SER A 384 22.91 -31.80 3.56
CA SER A 384 22.63 -32.14 2.16
C SER A 384 21.75 -31.07 1.50
N VAL A 385 21.85 -30.95 0.17
CA VAL A 385 20.96 -30.10 -0.64
C VAL A 385 19.50 -30.35 -0.22
N PRO A 386 18.71 -29.31 0.07
CA PRO A 386 17.32 -29.49 0.48
C PRO A 386 16.52 -30.23 -0.60
N ARG A 387 15.57 -31.07 -0.17
CA ARG A 387 14.88 -32.04 -1.04
C ARG A 387 14.17 -31.40 -2.24
N PHE A 388 13.55 -30.26 -2.03
CA PHE A 388 12.81 -29.50 -3.03
C PHE A 388 13.60 -28.24 -3.42
N GLY A 389 14.94 -28.31 -3.40
CA GLY A 389 15.83 -27.22 -3.80
C GLY A 389 15.84 -26.01 -2.86
N LYS A 390 16.22 -24.84 -3.39
CA LYS A 390 16.52 -23.61 -2.61
C LYS A 390 15.26 -22.84 -2.20
N GLY A 391 14.35 -23.52 -1.53
CA GLY A 391 13.15 -22.92 -0.92
C GLY A 391 13.32 -22.62 0.57
N ILE A 392 12.44 -21.80 1.11
CA ILE A 392 12.28 -21.57 2.54
C ILE A 392 11.34 -22.63 3.10
N TYR A 393 11.86 -23.49 3.98
CA TYR A 393 11.13 -24.65 4.50
C TYR A 393 10.42 -24.32 5.80
N THR A 394 9.15 -24.71 5.89
CA THR A 394 8.31 -24.59 7.08
C THR A 394 7.50 -25.88 7.29
N SER A 395 6.92 -26.02 8.48
CA SER A 395 6.17 -27.23 8.88
C SER A 395 4.89 -26.84 9.62
N ARG A 396 3.84 -27.66 9.49
CA ARG A 396 2.64 -27.55 10.34
C ARG A 396 2.89 -28.08 11.75
N PHE A 397 3.87 -28.96 11.92
CA PHE A 397 4.20 -29.62 13.17
C PHE A 397 5.41 -28.93 13.83
N SER A 398 5.23 -28.46 15.07
CA SER A 398 6.27 -27.82 15.87
C SER A 398 7.43 -28.79 16.17
N SER A 399 7.13 -30.05 16.47
CA SER A 399 8.11 -31.13 16.69
C SER A 399 9.02 -31.36 15.48
N LYS A 400 8.50 -31.20 14.26
CA LYS A 400 9.27 -31.29 13.03
C LYS A 400 10.21 -30.10 12.86
N ALA A 401 9.75 -28.89 13.17
CA ALA A 401 10.59 -27.70 13.16
C ALA A 401 11.69 -27.73 14.24
N ASP A 402 11.44 -28.34 15.41
CA ASP A 402 12.45 -28.51 16.48
C ASP A 402 13.72 -29.23 15.97
N LYS A 403 13.57 -30.18 15.03
CA LYS A 403 14.71 -30.92 14.43
C LYS A 403 15.67 -30.01 13.65
N TYR A 404 15.23 -28.82 13.27
CA TYR A 404 16.04 -27.85 12.52
C TYR A 404 16.68 -26.78 13.40
N ASN A 405 16.31 -26.71 14.70
CA ASN A 405 17.03 -25.89 15.66
C ASN A 405 18.43 -26.47 15.83
N GLY A 406 19.43 -25.69 15.43
CA GLY A 406 20.83 -26.05 15.66
C GLY A 406 21.16 -26.06 17.15
N GLU A 407 22.34 -26.55 17.50
CA GLU A 407 22.85 -26.46 18.87
C GLU A 407 22.82 -25.00 19.34
N SER A 408 22.06 -24.76 20.40
CA SER A 408 21.89 -23.44 21.01
C SER A 408 22.99 -23.25 22.05
N LEU A 409 23.56 -22.04 22.10
CA LEU A 409 24.42 -21.64 23.24
C LEU A 409 23.61 -21.36 24.51
N SER A 410 22.27 -21.39 24.42
CA SER A 410 21.34 -21.19 25.52
C SER A 410 20.72 -22.51 25.98
N GLN A 411 20.37 -22.58 27.26
CA GLN A 411 19.53 -23.65 27.83
C GLN A 411 18.10 -23.64 27.26
N ASP A 412 17.74 -22.63 26.48
CA ASP A 412 16.46 -22.52 25.79
C ASP A 412 16.63 -22.60 24.28
N LYS A 413 15.64 -23.24 23.65
CA LYS A 413 15.45 -23.22 22.21
C LYS A 413 14.53 -22.08 21.81
N ALA A 414 14.61 -21.72 20.53
CA ALA A 414 13.76 -20.72 19.93
C ALA A 414 13.16 -21.27 18.64
N MET A 415 11.89 -20.97 18.39
CA MET A 415 11.22 -21.36 17.16
C MET A 415 10.43 -20.17 16.61
N LEU A 416 10.52 -19.98 15.29
CA LEU A 416 9.71 -18.99 14.61
C LEU A 416 8.38 -19.61 14.21
N VAL A 417 7.31 -18.84 14.40
CA VAL A 417 6.03 -19.05 13.71
C VAL A 417 5.96 -17.97 12.64
N ALA A 418 5.78 -18.37 11.39
CA ALA A 418 5.75 -17.49 10.24
C ALA A 418 4.38 -17.50 9.57
N ARG A 419 3.96 -16.35 9.05
CA ARG A 419 2.84 -16.24 8.11
C ARG A 419 3.36 -16.63 6.74
N VAL A 420 2.76 -17.64 6.11
CA VAL A 420 3.20 -18.19 4.83
C VAL A 420 2.07 -18.15 3.81
N VAL A 421 2.27 -17.44 2.71
CA VAL A 421 1.36 -17.41 1.56
C VAL A 421 1.64 -18.60 0.66
N LEU A 422 0.90 -19.69 0.89
CA LEU A 422 1.08 -20.93 0.13
C LEU A 422 0.47 -20.83 -1.27
N GLY A 423 -0.64 -20.11 -1.44
CA GLY A 423 -1.35 -20.02 -2.71
C GLY A 423 -1.70 -21.41 -3.24
N ARG A 424 -1.49 -21.64 -4.54
CA ARG A 424 -1.65 -22.97 -5.13
C ARG A 424 -0.38 -23.80 -4.86
N SER A 425 -0.46 -24.81 -4.00
CA SER A 425 0.67 -25.69 -3.69
C SER A 425 0.78 -26.88 -4.65
N CYS A 426 1.97 -27.12 -5.19
CA CYS A 426 2.28 -28.34 -5.92
C CYS A 426 2.62 -29.45 -4.93
N THR A 427 1.87 -30.55 -4.93
CA THR A 427 2.17 -31.68 -4.04
C THR A 427 3.22 -32.58 -4.68
N LEU A 428 4.37 -32.71 -4.03
CA LEU A 428 5.46 -33.57 -4.48
C LEU A 428 5.67 -34.70 -3.48
N THR A 429 5.60 -35.94 -3.96
CA THR A 429 5.78 -37.17 -3.17
C THR A 429 7.14 -37.84 -3.41
N SER A 430 7.86 -37.44 -4.46
CA SER A 430 9.17 -38.00 -4.79
C SER A 430 10.24 -37.58 -3.76
N ARG A 431 11.11 -38.53 -3.38
CA ARG A 431 12.23 -38.28 -2.47
C ARG A 431 13.28 -37.32 -3.03
N LYS A 432 13.34 -37.14 -4.36
CA LYS A 432 14.24 -36.21 -5.06
C LYS A 432 13.64 -35.81 -6.40
N GLU A 433 13.55 -34.51 -6.65
CA GLU A 433 13.44 -34.00 -8.02
C GLU A 433 14.79 -34.22 -8.75
N PRO A 434 14.80 -34.53 -10.05
CA PRO A 434 16.04 -34.79 -10.81
C PRO A 434 16.96 -33.55 -10.86
N LYS A 435 16.42 -32.36 -10.60
CA LYS A 435 17.16 -31.11 -10.40
C LYS A 435 16.61 -30.37 -9.18
N PRO A 436 17.47 -29.71 -8.37
CA PRO A 436 16.99 -28.89 -7.26
C PRO A 436 16.12 -27.74 -7.81
N LEU A 437 14.92 -27.59 -7.27
CA LEU A 437 14.05 -26.49 -7.65
C LEU A 437 14.64 -25.15 -7.19
N LEU A 438 14.63 -24.17 -8.07
CA LEU A 438 14.98 -22.78 -7.76
C LEU A 438 13.72 -21.92 -7.58
N GLU A 439 12.58 -22.41 -8.06
CA GLU A 439 11.28 -21.77 -8.01
C GLU A 439 10.18 -22.84 -7.85
N ALA A 440 8.96 -22.40 -7.52
CA ALA A 440 7.81 -23.29 -7.51
C ALA A 440 7.52 -23.80 -8.93
N PRO A 441 7.02 -25.04 -9.10
CA PRO A 441 6.62 -25.56 -10.41
C PRO A 441 5.64 -24.61 -11.14
N ALA A 442 5.71 -24.58 -12.47
CA ALA A 442 4.88 -23.70 -13.27
C ALA A 442 3.38 -23.82 -12.94
N GLY A 443 2.72 -22.69 -12.70
CA GLY A 443 1.32 -22.63 -12.29
C GLY A 443 1.07 -22.84 -10.79
N TYR A 444 2.12 -22.97 -9.97
CA TYR A 444 2.05 -23.10 -8.52
C TYR A 444 2.85 -21.99 -7.83
N ASN A 445 2.53 -21.74 -6.56
CA ASN A 445 3.16 -20.71 -5.73
C ASN A 445 4.05 -21.29 -4.62
N SER A 446 3.80 -22.54 -4.24
CA SER A 446 4.55 -23.27 -3.20
C SER A 446 4.61 -24.75 -3.53
N VAL A 447 5.41 -25.49 -2.76
CA VAL A 447 5.48 -26.95 -2.79
C VAL A 447 5.03 -27.50 -1.43
N LEU A 448 4.10 -28.45 -1.47
CA LEU A 448 3.81 -29.35 -0.35
C LEU A 448 4.57 -30.65 -0.58
N GLY A 449 5.64 -30.83 0.17
CA GLY A 449 6.43 -32.05 0.13
C GLY A 449 5.87 -33.09 1.07
N LYS A 450 5.23 -34.15 0.55
CA LYS A 450 4.73 -35.27 1.35
C LYS A 450 5.78 -36.35 1.49
N VAL A 451 6.10 -36.72 2.72
CA VAL A 451 7.24 -37.60 3.01
C VAL A 451 6.79 -38.84 3.77
N GLY A 452 6.45 -39.89 3.03
CA GLY A 452 5.98 -41.14 3.63
C GLY A 452 4.48 -41.14 3.86
N ALA A 453 4.00 -42.08 4.69
CA ALA A 453 2.57 -42.32 4.89
C ALA A 453 1.92 -41.38 5.94
N SER A 454 2.72 -40.70 6.76
CA SER A 454 2.26 -39.84 7.86
C SER A 454 2.46 -38.37 7.53
N GLU A 455 1.44 -37.55 7.77
CA GLU A 455 1.46 -36.10 7.51
C GLU A 455 2.50 -35.35 8.37
N GLU A 456 2.96 -35.94 9.49
CA GLU A 456 3.94 -35.33 10.40
C GLU A 456 5.32 -35.04 9.74
N TYR A 457 5.57 -35.62 8.58
CA TYR A 457 6.78 -35.40 7.80
C TYR A 457 6.61 -34.38 6.68
N ASP A 458 5.40 -33.87 6.48
CA ASP A 458 5.10 -32.91 5.43
C ASP A 458 5.85 -31.60 5.68
N VAL A 459 6.40 -31.04 4.61
CA VAL A 459 7.09 -29.75 4.64
C VAL A 459 6.53 -28.86 3.55
N HIS A 460 6.39 -27.58 3.87
CA HIS A 460 6.02 -26.54 2.91
C HIS A 460 7.27 -25.80 2.48
N ALA A 461 7.42 -25.59 1.18
CA ALA A 461 8.49 -24.77 0.62
C ALA A 461 7.91 -23.64 -0.21
N VAL A 462 8.35 -22.41 0.08
CA VAL A 462 8.12 -21.22 -0.75
C VAL A 462 9.45 -20.74 -1.32
N TYR A 463 9.42 -20.11 -2.49
CA TYR A 463 10.63 -19.77 -3.24
C TYR A 463 10.81 -18.26 -3.44
N LYS A 464 9.90 -17.46 -2.89
CA LYS A 464 9.94 -16.00 -2.91
C LYS A 464 10.05 -15.48 -1.48
N ASP A 465 10.90 -14.48 -1.27
CA ASP A 465 11.14 -13.89 0.04
C ASP A 465 9.84 -13.28 0.59
N GLU A 466 9.09 -12.61 -0.27
CA GLU A 466 7.81 -11.98 0.03
C GLU A 466 6.66 -12.97 0.26
N ALA A 467 6.86 -14.27 0.06
CA ALA A 467 5.83 -15.28 0.36
C ALA A 467 5.73 -15.62 1.85
N ILE A 468 6.65 -15.12 2.69
CA ILE A 468 6.73 -15.51 4.10
C ILE A 468 7.22 -14.35 4.98
N LEU A 469 6.62 -14.23 6.17
CA LEU A 469 6.97 -13.20 7.15
C LEU A 469 7.02 -13.79 8.58
N PRO A 470 8.07 -13.53 9.37
CA PRO A 470 8.09 -13.90 10.79
C PRO A 470 6.96 -13.22 11.54
N ALA A 471 6.21 -13.96 12.34
CA ALA A 471 5.06 -13.43 13.08
C ALA A 471 5.21 -13.58 14.60
N TYR A 472 5.71 -14.72 15.07
CA TYR A 472 5.93 -14.96 16.49
C TYR A 472 7.27 -15.66 16.73
N LEU A 473 7.84 -15.41 17.91
CA LEU A 473 9.01 -16.10 18.43
C LEU A 473 8.63 -16.83 19.72
N ILE A 474 8.77 -18.15 19.72
CA ILE A 474 8.51 -19.00 20.89
C ILE A 474 9.85 -19.37 21.51
N ILE A 475 10.02 -19.08 22.79
CA ILE A 475 11.15 -19.51 23.61
C ILE A 475 10.66 -20.62 24.52
N TYR A 476 11.32 -21.78 24.47
CA TYR A 476 10.89 -22.99 25.17
C TYR A 476 12.10 -23.79 25.65
N GLN A 477 11.87 -24.62 26.65
CA GLN A 477 12.94 -25.35 27.31
C GLN A 477 13.66 -26.29 26.34
N HIS A 478 14.99 -26.28 26.39
CA HIS A 478 15.77 -27.34 25.75
C HIS A 478 15.51 -28.65 26.47
N SER A 479 14.90 -29.58 25.74
CA SER A 479 14.51 -30.92 26.19
C SER A 479 15.52 -31.97 25.77
#